data_AF-A0A919I6X8-F1
#
_entry.id   AF-A0A919I6X8-F1
#
_cell.length_a   1.000
_cell.length_b   1.000
_cell.length_c   1.000
_cell.angle_alpha   90.00
_cell.angle_beta   90.00
_cell.angle_gamma   90.00
#
_symmetry.space_group_name_H-M   'P 1'
#
loop_
_entity.id
_entity.type
_entity.pdbx_description
1 polymer ?
#
loop_
_entity_poly.entity_id
_entity_poly.type
_entity_poly.pdbx_seq_one_letter_code
_entity_poly.pdbx_strand_id
1 'polypeptide(L)'
;MKKIRLCSLILFWCLPSCLLAQSLILDASHKNLEDESLDLKQWAYFNSQLLADRRVWPQNDGRLTIESGLKEIDAGTFVLNVVINSIHKNANLAIEVPVIFSSYQLFVNGQQVGSKGKVGLSVQTCVPEPRPDTYRFKSTGDTIQLVLRVANFYPSTGGIHGPVRLGLASRVLLNNHFIKVMDYALAVVLLIIALVSLSFYYVRVEHRSVFIFQTLFSSAWLIRSLFSNYYRALDWLELSWKMQMRIEYLSVILTTVLAMFFIGSLFPQDFKKYVKTATLILGSAFCISVLVLPPGVFITYLWIYLAFSSLVLLNVLFLIMKAFLNNRGGSTIMLITILLGSITFGYVIITYLGFYEINLMVYNVSFIILWVMLAASVSVRLSKIDRLSETSVLTMEHFFPGTHK
;
A
#
# COMPACT_ATOMS: atom_id res chain seq x y z
N MET A 1 -40.15 -4.49 33.18
CA MET A 1 -41.01 -3.97 32.09
C MET A 1 -40.76 -2.48 31.89
N LYS A 2 -39.91 -2.10 30.93
CA LYS A 2 -40.08 -0.92 30.06
C LYS A 2 -38.99 -0.99 29.00
N LYS A 3 -39.46 -0.89 27.78
CA LYS A 3 -38.82 -1.11 26.49
C LYS A 3 -38.41 0.27 25.95
N ILE A 4 -37.50 0.29 24.97
CA ILE A 4 -37.45 1.20 23.80
C ILE A 4 -36.39 2.34 23.79
N ARG A 5 -35.40 2.08 22.91
CA ARG A 5 -34.77 2.94 21.86
C ARG A 5 -33.89 4.12 22.27
N LEU A 6 -32.58 3.93 22.08
CA LEU A 6 -31.64 4.99 21.68
C LEU A 6 -30.52 4.40 20.78
N CYS A 7 -30.81 4.11 19.51
CA CYS A 7 -29.78 3.65 18.55
C CYS A 7 -30.06 4.00 17.07
N SER A 8 -30.85 5.04 16.78
CA SER A 8 -31.26 5.31 15.39
C SER A 8 -31.25 6.79 14.99
N LEU A 9 -30.21 7.55 15.38
CA LEU A 9 -30.14 8.99 15.05
C LEU A 9 -28.76 9.51 14.60
N ILE A 10 -27.86 8.65 14.10
CA ILE A 10 -26.58 9.09 13.49
C ILE A 10 -26.43 8.62 12.02
N LEU A 11 -27.43 7.96 11.44
CA LEU A 11 -27.35 7.35 10.10
C LEU A 11 -27.84 8.24 8.93
N PHE A 12 -28.03 9.55 9.11
CA PHE A 12 -28.70 10.37 8.09
C PHE A 12 -27.95 11.59 7.52
N TRP A 13 -26.67 11.79 7.84
CA TRP A 13 -25.88 12.91 7.28
C TRP A 13 -24.48 12.45 6.86
N CYS A 14 -24.41 11.76 5.70
CA CYS A 14 -23.27 11.72 4.77
C CYS A 14 -23.58 10.70 3.67
N LEU A 15 -24.57 11.00 2.83
CA LEU A 15 -24.60 10.44 1.49
C LEU A 15 -23.76 11.38 0.62
N PRO A 16 -22.54 11.01 0.19
CA PRO A 16 -21.96 11.70 -0.95
C PRO A 16 -22.93 11.49 -2.11
N SER A 17 -23.31 12.57 -2.75
CA SER A 17 -24.10 12.60 -3.98
C SER A 17 -23.40 11.74 -5.04
N CYS A 18 -23.76 10.46 -5.06
CA CYS A 18 -23.27 9.49 -6.01
C CYS A 18 -23.98 9.76 -7.33
N LEU A 19 -23.28 10.37 -8.29
CA LEU A 19 -23.73 10.48 -9.67
C LEU A 19 -23.97 9.05 -10.20
N LEU A 20 -25.23 8.64 -10.29
CA LEU A 20 -25.61 7.39 -10.94
C LEU A 20 -25.31 7.49 -12.43
N ALA A 21 -24.34 6.72 -12.93
CA ALA A 21 -24.25 6.40 -14.35
C ALA A 21 -25.39 5.43 -14.72
N GLN A 22 -26.59 5.97 -14.91
CA GLN A 22 -27.76 5.26 -15.46
C GLN A 22 -27.73 5.15 -16.99
N SER A 23 -26.73 5.72 -17.64
CA SER A 23 -26.40 5.58 -19.06
C SER A 23 -24.88 5.42 -19.19
N LEU A 24 -24.36 5.00 -20.36
CA LEU A 24 -22.92 4.99 -20.68
C LEU A 24 -22.22 6.36 -20.55
N ILE A 25 -22.91 7.37 -20.01
CA ILE A 25 -22.55 8.78 -19.94
C ILE A 25 -22.42 9.18 -18.47
N LEU A 26 -21.23 9.63 -18.09
CA LEU A 26 -20.98 10.37 -16.86
C LEU A 26 -21.05 11.86 -17.17
N ASP A 27 -22.10 12.53 -16.67
CA ASP A 27 -22.22 13.98 -16.80
C ASP A 27 -21.38 14.69 -15.73
N ALA A 28 -20.27 15.29 -16.16
CA ALA A 28 -19.39 16.13 -15.36
C ALA A 28 -19.33 17.57 -15.91
N SER A 29 -20.35 17.99 -16.67
CA SER A 29 -20.43 19.34 -17.26
C SER A 29 -20.43 20.46 -16.22
N HIS A 30 -20.91 20.17 -15.01
CA HIS A 30 -20.97 21.09 -13.88
C HIS A 30 -19.64 21.20 -13.11
N LYS A 31 -18.69 20.27 -13.32
CA LYS A 31 -17.42 20.25 -12.58
C LYS A 31 -16.34 21.05 -13.31
N ASN A 32 -15.57 21.82 -12.53
CA ASN A 32 -14.38 22.48 -13.00
C ASN A 32 -13.14 21.61 -12.74
N LEU A 33 -12.49 21.15 -13.82
CA LEU A 33 -11.27 20.35 -13.76
C LEU A 33 -10.04 21.16 -13.31
N GLU A 34 -10.17 22.50 -13.25
CA GLU A 34 -9.23 23.38 -12.57
C GLU A 34 -9.32 23.34 -11.05
N ASP A 35 -10.35 22.70 -10.47
CA ASP A 35 -10.54 22.61 -9.01
C ASP A 35 -10.29 21.19 -8.49
N GLU A 36 -10.69 20.16 -9.23
CA GLU A 36 -10.52 18.75 -8.83
C GLU A 36 -10.42 17.81 -10.06
N SER A 37 -9.72 16.68 -9.91
CA SER A 37 -9.80 15.57 -10.87
C SER A 37 -11.06 14.72 -10.65
N LEU A 38 -11.56 14.12 -11.72
CA LEU A 38 -12.69 13.20 -11.70
C LEU A 38 -12.22 11.76 -11.54
N ASP A 39 -12.68 11.08 -10.48
CA ASP A 39 -12.56 9.63 -10.35
C ASP A 39 -13.63 8.92 -11.19
N LEU A 40 -13.22 8.14 -12.17
CA LEU A 40 -14.08 7.40 -13.08
C LEU A 40 -14.30 5.98 -12.55
N LYS A 41 -15.28 5.82 -11.66
CA LYS A 41 -15.53 4.55 -10.95
C LYS A 41 -16.49 3.61 -11.66
N GLN A 42 -17.42 4.16 -12.45
CA GLN A 42 -18.51 3.42 -13.07
C GLN A 42 -18.25 3.28 -14.56
N TRP A 43 -18.14 2.04 -15.04
CA TRP A 43 -17.86 1.71 -16.44
C TRP A 43 -18.87 0.69 -16.95
N ALA A 44 -19.21 0.79 -18.24
CA ALA A 44 -19.88 -0.31 -18.94
C ALA A 44 -18.83 -1.37 -19.29
N TYR A 45 -19.09 -2.62 -18.96
CA TYR A 45 -18.15 -3.73 -19.15
C TYR A 45 -18.67 -4.76 -20.16
N PHE A 46 -17.83 -5.08 -21.15
CA PHE A 46 -18.06 -6.09 -22.17
C PHE A 46 -17.12 -7.26 -21.96
N ASN A 47 -17.67 -8.35 -21.43
CA ASN A 47 -16.91 -9.55 -21.09
C ASN A 47 -16.39 -10.28 -22.35
N SER A 48 -15.13 -10.70 -22.34
CA SER A 48 -14.47 -11.51 -23.38
C SER A 48 -14.48 -10.90 -24.79
N GLN A 49 -14.79 -9.61 -24.91
CA GLN A 49 -14.74 -8.87 -26.17
C GLN A 49 -13.64 -7.81 -26.06
N LEU A 50 -12.56 -7.98 -26.81
CA LEU A 50 -11.57 -6.93 -27.05
C LEU A 50 -12.02 -6.11 -28.26
N LEU A 51 -12.95 -5.17 -28.07
CA LEU A 51 -13.64 -4.47 -29.15
C LEU A 51 -12.65 -3.62 -29.97
N ALA A 52 -12.18 -4.17 -31.10
CA ALA A 52 -11.15 -3.61 -31.99
C ALA A 52 -11.57 -2.35 -32.73
N ASP A 53 -12.80 -2.31 -33.25
CA ASP A 53 -13.33 -1.29 -34.16
C ASP A 53 -14.27 -0.32 -33.44
N ARG A 54 -14.02 0.99 -33.63
CA ARG A 54 -14.84 2.11 -33.15
C ARG A 54 -16.32 1.97 -33.55
N ARG A 55 -16.60 1.32 -34.68
CA ARG A 55 -17.97 1.10 -35.20
C ARG A 55 -18.79 0.09 -34.41
N VAL A 56 -18.15 -0.72 -33.55
CA VAL A 56 -18.79 -1.77 -32.75
C VAL A 56 -18.92 -1.35 -31.29
N TRP A 57 -18.46 -0.15 -30.92
CA TRP A 57 -18.61 0.36 -29.56
C TRP A 57 -20.07 0.75 -29.31
N PRO A 58 -20.74 0.11 -28.35
CA PRO A 58 -22.16 0.33 -28.13
C PRO A 58 -22.41 1.78 -27.73
N GLN A 59 -23.31 2.42 -28.47
CA GLN A 59 -23.66 3.82 -28.22
C GLN A 59 -24.66 3.98 -27.08
N ASN A 60 -25.45 2.94 -26.75
CA ASN A 60 -26.41 2.97 -25.63
C ASN A 60 -26.89 1.61 -25.09
N ASP A 61 -26.53 0.47 -25.68
CA ASP A 61 -27.00 -0.85 -25.22
C ASP A 61 -25.90 -1.62 -24.48
N GLY A 62 -26.04 -1.76 -23.17
CA GLY A 62 -25.13 -2.58 -22.37
C GLY A 62 -25.32 -2.42 -20.87
N ARG A 63 -26.30 -3.13 -20.32
CA ARG A 63 -26.50 -3.31 -18.88
C ARG A 63 -25.28 -4.01 -18.27
N LEU A 64 -24.51 -3.27 -17.47
CA LEU A 64 -23.82 -3.67 -16.23
C LEU A 64 -22.88 -2.50 -15.86
N THR A 65 -23.32 -1.64 -14.94
CA THR A 65 -22.44 -0.65 -14.32
C THR A 65 -21.55 -1.41 -13.34
N ILE A 66 -20.27 -1.52 -13.66
CA ILE A 66 -19.31 -2.16 -12.76
C ILE A 66 -18.56 -1.05 -12.03
N GLU A 67 -18.66 -1.05 -10.70
CA GLU A 67 -17.77 -0.27 -9.85
C GLU A 67 -16.37 -0.88 -9.92
N SER A 68 -15.36 -0.03 -10.09
CA SER A 68 -13.94 -0.39 -10.06
C SER A 68 -13.64 -1.32 -8.86
N GLY A 69 -13.36 -2.62 -9.12
CA GLY A 69 -13.10 -3.59 -8.05
C GLY A 69 -13.31 -5.09 -8.36
N LEU A 70 -13.50 -5.50 -9.62
CA LEU A 70 -13.70 -6.92 -9.96
C LEU A 70 -12.44 -7.77 -9.73
N LYS A 71 -12.56 -8.83 -8.93
CA LYS A 71 -11.50 -9.80 -8.62
C LYS A 71 -11.19 -10.82 -9.74
N GLU A 72 -12.04 -10.95 -10.77
CA GLU A 72 -11.88 -11.94 -11.84
C GLU A 72 -12.30 -11.36 -13.19
N ILE A 73 -11.33 -10.91 -13.99
CA ILE A 73 -11.52 -10.45 -15.39
C ILE A 73 -10.50 -11.20 -16.24
N ASP A 74 -10.93 -12.15 -17.07
CA ASP A 74 -10.00 -12.84 -17.98
C ASP A 74 -9.57 -11.93 -19.13
N ALA A 75 -10.54 -11.38 -19.86
CA ALA A 75 -10.34 -10.30 -20.81
C ALA A 75 -11.67 -9.56 -21.04
N GLY A 76 -11.61 -8.25 -21.28
CA GLY A 76 -12.80 -7.47 -21.58
C GLY A 76 -12.53 -6.02 -21.93
N THR A 77 -13.57 -5.32 -22.38
CA THR A 77 -13.52 -3.90 -22.73
C THR A 77 -14.41 -3.10 -21.79
N PHE A 78 -13.85 -2.07 -21.17
CA PHE A 78 -14.57 -1.06 -20.40
C PHE A 78 -14.81 0.16 -21.28
N VAL A 79 -16.04 0.69 -21.28
CA VAL A 79 -16.44 1.87 -22.05
C VAL A 79 -17.09 2.89 -21.13
N LEU A 80 -16.72 4.17 -21.28
CA LEU A 80 -17.30 5.30 -20.56
C LEU A 80 -17.27 6.55 -21.43
N ASN A 81 -18.41 7.22 -21.57
CA ASN A 81 -18.48 8.56 -22.14
C ASN A 81 -18.51 9.57 -21.00
N VAL A 82 -17.66 10.59 -21.04
CA VAL A 82 -17.60 11.65 -20.02
C VAL A 82 -17.95 12.97 -20.69
N VAL A 83 -19.02 13.61 -20.24
CA VAL A 83 -19.35 14.98 -20.67
C VAL A 83 -18.61 15.95 -19.74
N ILE A 84 -17.73 16.76 -20.30
CA ILE A 84 -16.92 17.75 -19.57
C ILE A 84 -17.50 19.15 -19.70
N ASN A 85 -17.18 20.03 -18.76
CA ASN A 85 -17.54 21.44 -18.85
C ASN A 85 -16.99 22.06 -20.14
N SER A 86 -17.80 22.90 -20.79
CA SER A 86 -17.45 23.59 -22.04
C SER A 86 -16.20 24.48 -21.91
N ILE A 87 -15.88 24.97 -20.71
CA ILE A 87 -14.65 25.71 -20.39
C ILE A 87 -13.40 24.87 -20.69
N HIS A 88 -13.49 23.55 -20.57
CA HIS A 88 -12.38 22.62 -20.82
C HIS A 88 -12.38 22.03 -22.24
N LYS A 89 -13.18 22.58 -23.15
CA LYS A 89 -13.09 22.26 -24.58
C LYS A 89 -11.73 22.73 -25.12
N ASN A 90 -11.03 21.89 -25.86
CA ASN A 90 -9.66 22.15 -26.34
C ASN A 90 -8.59 22.27 -25.25
N ALA A 91 -8.89 21.87 -24.02
CA ALA A 91 -7.91 21.84 -22.93
C ALA A 91 -6.96 20.63 -23.06
N ASN A 92 -5.76 20.79 -22.48
CA ASN A 92 -4.82 19.68 -22.30
C ASN A 92 -5.23 18.88 -21.07
N LEU A 93 -5.75 17.68 -21.29
CA LEU A 93 -6.21 16.77 -20.25
C LEU A 93 -5.22 15.62 -20.09
N ALA A 94 -5.33 14.93 -18.96
CA ALA A 94 -4.62 13.69 -18.72
C ALA A 94 -5.53 12.66 -18.05
N ILE A 95 -5.24 11.40 -18.36
CA ILE A 95 -5.86 10.23 -17.73
C ILE A 95 -4.79 9.51 -16.94
N GLU A 96 -4.97 9.44 -15.62
CA GLU A 96 -4.20 8.54 -14.77
C GLU A 96 -4.89 7.17 -14.75
N VAL A 97 -4.22 6.16 -15.29
CA VAL A 97 -4.65 4.77 -15.15
C VAL A 97 -3.91 4.19 -13.94
N PRO A 98 -4.63 3.69 -12.92
CA PRO A 98 -4.01 3.10 -11.74
C PRO A 98 -3.39 1.74 -12.09
N VAL A 99 -2.86 1.04 -11.09
CA VAL A 99 -2.34 -0.33 -11.29
C VAL A 99 -3.45 -1.22 -11.82
N ILE A 100 -3.22 -1.83 -12.98
CA ILE A 100 -4.03 -2.93 -13.50
C ILE A 100 -3.12 -4.15 -13.51
N PHE A 101 -3.47 -5.21 -12.78
CA PHE A 101 -2.55 -6.29 -12.40
C PHE A 101 -1.95 -7.11 -13.55
N SER A 102 -2.47 -6.95 -14.77
CA SER A 102 -1.96 -7.64 -15.94
C SER A 102 -1.66 -6.64 -17.06
N SER A 103 -2.56 -6.42 -18.01
CA SER A 103 -2.26 -5.58 -19.17
C SER A 103 -3.47 -4.75 -19.59
N TYR A 104 -3.22 -3.59 -20.18
CA TYR A 104 -4.27 -2.75 -20.71
C TYR A 104 -3.88 -1.96 -21.96
N GLN A 105 -4.90 -1.55 -22.71
CA GLN A 105 -4.80 -0.53 -23.76
C GLN A 105 -5.88 0.53 -23.51
N LEU A 106 -5.48 1.80 -23.55
CA LEU A 106 -6.36 2.94 -23.36
C LEU A 106 -6.56 3.67 -24.69
N PHE A 107 -7.83 3.88 -25.03
CA PHE A 107 -8.27 4.65 -26.18
C PHE A 107 -9.10 5.85 -25.74
N VAL A 108 -8.86 6.99 -26.38
CA VAL A 108 -9.63 8.22 -26.21
C VAL A 108 -10.17 8.62 -27.56
N ASN A 109 -11.49 8.77 -27.68
CA ASN A 109 -12.17 9.14 -28.92
C ASN A 109 -11.79 8.25 -30.13
N GLY A 110 -11.50 6.98 -29.88
CA GLY A 110 -11.10 6.01 -30.91
C GLY A 110 -9.58 5.95 -31.19
N GLN A 111 -8.78 6.86 -30.65
CA GLN A 111 -7.33 6.84 -30.81
C GLN A 111 -6.67 6.18 -29.60
N GLN A 112 -5.72 5.27 -29.82
CA GLN A 112 -4.93 4.69 -28.74
C GLN A 112 -4.00 5.76 -28.17
N VAL A 113 -4.14 6.07 -26.88
CA VAL A 113 -3.29 7.05 -26.19
C VAL A 113 -2.24 6.41 -25.29
N GLY A 114 -2.42 5.13 -24.95
CA GLY A 114 -1.57 4.45 -23.98
C GLY A 114 -1.77 2.95 -23.91
N SER A 115 -0.78 2.24 -23.34
CA SER A 115 -0.85 0.82 -23.04
C SER A 115 0.20 0.41 -22.02
N LYS A 116 -0.08 -0.63 -21.24
CA LYS A 116 0.90 -1.35 -20.41
C LYS A 116 0.81 -2.84 -20.66
N GLY A 117 1.98 -3.46 -20.82
CA GLY A 117 2.07 -4.86 -21.20
C GLY A 117 1.48 -5.13 -22.59
N LYS A 118 1.12 -6.39 -22.83
CA LYS A 118 0.48 -6.84 -24.07
C LYS A 118 -0.86 -7.48 -23.75
N VAL A 119 -1.94 -6.84 -24.20
CA VAL A 119 -3.29 -7.40 -24.09
C VAL A 119 -3.42 -8.59 -25.05
N GLY A 120 -3.81 -9.74 -24.50
CA GLY A 120 -4.00 -11.00 -25.23
C GLY A 120 -5.36 -11.62 -24.92
N LEU A 121 -5.66 -12.75 -25.55
CA LEU A 121 -6.86 -13.57 -25.25
C LEU A 121 -6.50 -14.88 -24.53
N SER A 122 -5.23 -15.05 -24.14
CA SER A 122 -4.76 -16.21 -23.41
C SER A 122 -3.53 -15.89 -22.57
N VAL A 123 -3.17 -16.78 -21.64
CA VAL A 123 -1.94 -16.70 -20.84
C VAL A 123 -0.68 -16.58 -21.72
N GLN A 124 -0.65 -17.24 -22.89
CA GLN A 124 0.54 -17.22 -23.76
C GLN A 124 0.67 -15.92 -24.56
N THR A 125 -0.46 -15.23 -24.82
CA THR A 125 -0.49 -14.01 -25.65
C THR A 125 -0.50 -12.74 -24.81
N CYS A 126 -0.77 -12.86 -23.52
CA CYS A 126 -0.81 -11.77 -22.56
C CYS A 126 0.53 -11.57 -21.83
N VAL A 127 1.05 -10.35 -21.85
CA VAL A 127 2.27 -9.96 -21.11
C VAL A 127 1.88 -8.95 -20.03
N PRO A 128 2.01 -9.28 -18.73
CA PRO A 128 1.61 -8.39 -17.65
C PRO A 128 2.66 -7.31 -17.36
N GLU A 129 2.20 -6.10 -17.07
CA GLU A 129 2.99 -4.94 -16.64
C GLU A 129 2.15 -4.08 -15.66
N PRO A 130 2.06 -4.47 -14.37
CA PRO A 130 1.17 -3.87 -13.39
C PRO A 130 1.71 -2.55 -12.83
N ARG A 131 1.79 -1.54 -13.70
CA ARG A 131 2.30 -0.21 -13.35
C ARG A 131 1.29 0.87 -13.72
N PRO A 132 1.02 1.84 -12.84
CA PRO A 132 0.15 2.96 -13.19
C PRO A 132 0.88 3.89 -14.17
N ASP A 133 0.13 4.59 -15.01
CA ASP A 133 0.69 5.57 -15.95
C ASP A 133 -0.29 6.71 -16.24
N THR A 134 0.23 7.80 -16.79
CA THR A 134 -0.54 9.00 -17.08
C THR A 134 -0.41 9.40 -18.55
N TYR A 135 -1.53 9.39 -19.27
CA TYR A 135 -1.57 9.69 -20.69
C TYR A 135 -2.18 11.06 -20.94
N ARG A 136 -1.46 11.91 -21.67
CA ARG A 136 -1.91 13.25 -22.03
C ARG A 136 -2.64 13.21 -23.36
N PHE A 137 -3.68 14.02 -23.48
CA PHE A 137 -4.42 14.21 -24.72
C PHE A 137 -5.06 15.60 -24.75
N LYS A 138 -5.45 16.05 -25.94
CA LYS A 138 -6.21 17.29 -26.12
C LYS A 138 -7.68 16.95 -26.31
N SER A 139 -8.57 17.57 -25.53
CA SER A 139 -10.01 17.42 -25.76
C SER A 139 -10.39 18.10 -27.08
N THR A 140 -11.23 17.48 -27.90
CA THR A 140 -11.71 18.07 -29.17
C THR A 140 -13.18 18.51 -29.11
N GLY A 141 -13.90 18.08 -28.07
CA GLY A 141 -15.32 18.34 -27.86
C GLY A 141 -15.66 18.41 -26.37
N ASP A 142 -16.95 18.47 -26.09
CA ASP A 142 -17.55 18.41 -24.75
C ASP A 142 -17.74 16.97 -24.26
N THR A 143 -17.71 15.98 -25.15
CA THR A 143 -17.85 14.57 -24.81
C THR A 143 -16.56 13.81 -25.12
N ILE A 144 -16.05 13.09 -24.14
CA ILE A 144 -14.86 12.24 -24.24
C ILE A 144 -15.29 10.78 -24.12
N GLN A 145 -15.04 10.00 -25.16
CA GLN A 145 -15.22 8.56 -25.11
C GLN A 145 -13.93 7.87 -24.68
N LEU A 146 -14.01 7.14 -23.57
CA LEU A 146 -12.92 6.35 -23.01
C LEU A 146 -13.21 4.88 -23.24
N VAL A 147 -12.22 4.17 -23.78
CA VAL A 147 -12.27 2.73 -23.94
C VAL A 147 -11.00 2.12 -23.37
N LEU A 148 -11.15 1.25 -22.39
CA LEU A 148 -10.06 0.57 -21.72
C LEU A 148 -10.19 -0.93 -21.96
N ARG A 149 -9.28 -1.50 -22.73
CA ARG A 149 -9.18 -2.96 -22.90
C ARG A 149 -8.29 -3.52 -21.81
N VAL A 150 -8.74 -4.56 -21.13
CA VAL A 150 -8.00 -5.22 -20.07
C VAL A 150 -7.95 -6.71 -20.36
N ALA A 151 -6.78 -7.32 -20.18
CA ALA A 151 -6.61 -8.77 -20.18
C ALA A 151 -5.83 -9.19 -18.95
N ASN A 152 -6.39 -10.10 -18.15
CA ASN A 152 -5.77 -10.69 -16.98
C ASN A 152 -6.02 -12.19 -16.89
N PHE A 153 -5.07 -12.96 -17.38
CA PHE A 153 -5.09 -14.43 -17.30
C PHE A 153 -4.27 -14.99 -16.12
N TYR A 154 -3.85 -14.13 -15.17
CA TYR A 154 -3.11 -14.57 -13.99
C TYR A 154 -4.06 -14.65 -12.78
N PRO A 155 -4.17 -15.81 -12.11
CA PRO A 155 -5.16 -16.02 -11.05
C PRO A 155 -5.01 -15.06 -9.87
N SER A 156 -6.16 -14.71 -9.26
CA SER A 156 -6.37 -14.15 -7.91
C SER A 156 -6.22 -12.63 -7.68
N THR A 157 -5.84 -11.85 -8.69
CA THR A 157 -5.84 -10.38 -8.59
C THR A 157 -6.38 -9.74 -9.87
N GLY A 158 -7.62 -10.11 -10.26
CA GLY A 158 -8.38 -9.36 -11.28
C GLY A 158 -8.61 -7.93 -10.85
N GLY A 159 -8.74 -7.02 -11.81
CA GLY A 159 -9.31 -5.69 -11.57
C GLY A 159 -8.40 -4.50 -11.83
N ILE A 160 -9.05 -3.34 -11.82
CA ILE A 160 -8.43 -2.01 -11.82
C ILE A 160 -8.30 -1.61 -10.35
N HIS A 161 -7.06 -1.51 -9.83
CA HIS A 161 -6.79 -1.21 -8.43
C HIS A 161 -6.80 0.29 -8.15
N GLY A 162 -8.02 0.83 -8.09
CA GLY A 162 -8.31 2.24 -7.89
C GLY A 162 -9.12 2.82 -9.05
N PRO A 163 -9.58 4.08 -8.94
CA PRO A 163 -10.29 4.73 -10.02
C PRO A 163 -9.31 5.16 -11.12
N VAL A 164 -9.76 5.09 -12.37
CA VAL A 164 -9.13 5.83 -13.47
C VAL A 164 -9.46 7.30 -13.25
N ARG A 165 -8.46 8.20 -13.25
CA ARG A 165 -8.70 9.63 -13.00
C ARG A 165 -8.57 10.47 -14.26
N LEU A 166 -9.52 11.38 -14.47
CA LEU A 166 -9.49 12.37 -15.54
C LEU A 166 -9.32 13.78 -14.93
N GLY A 167 -8.39 14.56 -15.46
CA GLY A 167 -8.24 15.95 -15.02
C GLY A 167 -7.39 16.78 -15.98
N LEU A 168 -7.16 18.04 -15.64
CA LEU A 168 -6.19 18.85 -16.36
C LEU A 168 -4.79 18.24 -16.28
N ALA A 169 -4.09 18.21 -17.41
CA ALA A 169 -2.78 17.58 -17.50
C ALA A 169 -1.81 18.16 -16.45
N SER A 170 -1.76 19.49 -16.32
CA SER A 170 -0.91 20.18 -15.34
C SER A 170 -1.14 19.69 -13.91
N ARG A 171 -2.40 19.55 -13.49
CA ARG A 171 -2.79 19.12 -12.14
C ARG A 171 -2.52 17.65 -11.88
N VAL A 172 -2.92 16.76 -12.79
CA VAL A 172 -2.70 15.31 -12.64
C VAL A 172 -1.20 15.03 -12.56
N LEU A 173 -0.39 15.66 -13.42
CA LEU A 173 1.06 15.51 -13.41
C LEU A 173 1.70 16.08 -12.15
N LEU A 174 1.24 17.24 -11.68
CA LEU A 174 1.73 17.85 -10.44
C LEU A 174 1.45 16.95 -9.24
N ASN A 175 0.23 16.41 -9.12
CA ASN A 175 -0.12 15.44 -8.09
C ASN A 175 0.78 14.19 -8.14
N ASN A 176 0.98 13.63 -9.33
CA ASN A 176 1.84 12.46 -9.51
C ASN A 176 3.31 12.76 -9.18
N HIS A 177 3.76 13.98 -9.47
CA HIS A 177 5.08 14.45 -9.06
C HIS A 177 5.20 14.56 -7.54
N PHE A 178 4.21 15.13 -6.85
CA PHE A 178 4.20 15.19 -5.38
C PHE A 178 4.19 13.79 -4.74
N ILE A 179 3.35 12.87 -5.24
CA ILE A 179 3.33 11.49 -4.73
C ILE A 179 4.69 10.82 -4.95
N LYS A 180 5.31 11.02 -6.13
CA LYS A 180 6.66 10.52 -6.43
C LYS A 180 7.71 11.06 -5.46
N VAL A 181 7.67 12.35 -5.15
CA VAL A 181 8.58 12.96 -4.17
C VAL A 181 8.36 12.37 -2.77
N MET A 182 7.11 12.13 -2.37
CA MET A 182 6.80 11.52 -1.07
C MET A 182 7.25 10.05 -0.97
N ASP A 183 7.11 9.27 -2.05
CA ASP A 183 7.62 7.89 -2.11
C ASP A 183 9.15 7.87 -1.90
N TYR A 184 9.89 8.79 -2.56
CA TYR A 184 11.34 8.91 -2.38
C TYR A 184 11.73 9.47 -1.02
N ALA A 185 10.97 10.42 -0.47
CA ALA A 185 11.21 10.93 0.87
C ALA A 185 11.11 9.80 1.91
N LEU A 186 10.08 8.95 1.81
CA LEU A 186 9.95 7.77 2.67
C LEU A 186 11.15 6.81 2.51
N ALA A 187 11.57 6.53 1.27
CA ALA A 187 12.74 5.69 1.01
C ALA A 187 14.03 6.27 1.63
N VAL A 188 14.26 7.58 1.48
CA VAL A 188 15.43 8.26 2.06
C VAL A 188 15.39 8.22 3.59
N VAL A 189 14.24 8.47 4.22
CA VAL A 189 14.08 8.39 5.68
C VAL A 189 14.41 6.97 6.19
N LEU A 190 13.90 5.94 5.53
CA LEU A 190 14.17 4.54 5.88
C LEU A 190 15.64 4.18 5.72
N LEU A 191 16.28 4.65 4.65
CA LEU A 191 17.70 4.45 4.41
C LEU A 191 18.54 5.12 5.51
N ILE A 192 18.23 6.37 5.87
CA ILE A 192 18.91 7.09 6.96
C ILE A 192 18.75 6.32 8.27
N ILE A 193 17.53 5.86 8.61
CA ILE A 193 17.29 5.06 9.83
C ILE A 193 18.11 3.77 9.79
N ALA A 194 18.14 3.05 8.66
CA ALA A 194 18.92 1.82 8.52
C ALA A 194 20.42 2.04 8.76
N LEU A 195 20.99 3.10 8.15
CA LEU A 195 22.40 3.45 8.28
C LEU A 195 22.76 3.94 9.68
N VAL A 196 21.91 4.75 10.30
CA VAL A 196 22.10 5.22 11.68
C VAL A 196 22.03 4.05 12.66
N SER A 197 21.04 3.17 12.54
CA SER A 197 20.95 1.94 13.35
C SER A 197 22.15 1.03 13.12
N LEU A 198 22.65 0.92 11.88
CA LEU A 198 23.83 0.10 11.59
C LEU A 198 25.08 0.70 12.25
N SER A 199 25.20 2.02 12.26
CA SER A 199 26.28 2.72 12.96
C SER A 199 26.22 2.43 14.46
N PHE A 200 25.03 2.49 15.07
CA PHE A 200 24.85 2.15 16.48
C PHE A 200 25.11 0.68 16.80
N TYR A 201 24.89 -0.25 15.87
CA TYR A 201 25.28 -1.65 16.05
C TYR A 201 26.79 -1.81 16.33
N TYR A 202 27.63 -1.02 15.65
CA TYR A 202 29.08 -1.05 15.88
C TYR A 202 29.49 -0.31 17.17
N VAL A 203 28.83 0.82 17.49
CA VAL A 203 29.19 1.68 18.64
C VAL A 203 28.63 1.16 19.98
N ARG A 204 27.39 0.68 20.01
CA ARG A 204 26.65 0.31 21.24
C ARG A 204 26.60 -1.20 21.42
N VAL A 205 27.69 -1.77 21.91
CA VAL A 205 27.88 -3.23 22.05
C VAL A 205 26.78 -3.90 22.90
N GLU A 206 26.34 -3.23 23.96
CA GLU A 206 25.32 -3.72 24.91
C GLU A 206 23.97 -4.00 24.24
N HIS A 207 23.61 -3.22 23.22
CA HIS A 207 22.31 -3.26 22.56
C HIS A 207 22.39 -3.72 21.09
N ARG A 208 23.46 -4.45 20.72
CA ARG A 208 23.72 -4.92 19.34
C ARG A 208 22.51 -5.59 18.69
N SER A 209 21.82 -6.45 19.44
CA SER A 209 20.65 -7.17 18.91
C SER A 209 19.53 -6.23 18.46
N VAL A 210 19.27 -5.15 19.21
CA VAL A 210 18.24 -4.15 18.86
C VAL A 210 18.61 -3.45 17.56
N PHE A 211 19.85 -2.97 17.46
CA PHE A 211 20.29 -2.19 16.31
C PHE A 211 20.39 -3.01 15.03
N ILE A 212 20.88 -4.26 15.07
CA ILE A 212 20.94 -5.09 13.86
C ILE A 212 19.53 -5.44 13.36
N PHE A 213 18.59 -5.78 14.25
CA PHE A 213 17.22 -6.07 13.81
C PHE A 213 16.51 -4.80 13.35
N GLN A 214 16.79 -3.63 13.93
CA GLN A 214 16.27 -2.36 13.45
C GLN A 214 16.77 -2.05 12.03
N THR A 215 18.08 -2.21 11.77
CA THR A 215 18.66 -2.03 10.43
C THR A 215 18.02 -2.97 9.41
N LEU A 216 17.94 -4.27 9.72
CA LEU A 216 17.35 -5.24 8.80
C LEU A 216 15.87 -4.95 8.55
N PHE A 217 15.12 -4.58 9.60
CA PHE A 217 13.70 -4.26 9.50
C PHE A 217 13.45 -3.01 8.64
N SER A 218 14.19 -1.91 8.87
CA SER A 218 14.05 -0.69 8.06
C SER A 218 14.54 -0.89 6.62
N SER A 219 15.59 -1.69 6.40
CA SER A 219 16.02 -2.08 5.04
C SER A 219 14.97 -2.93 4.30
N ALA A 220 14.32 -3.87 4.98
CA ALA A 220 13.24 -4.66 4.37
C ALA A 220 12.04 -3.76 3.99
N TRP A 221 11.68 -2.80 4.86
CA TRP A 221 10.63 -1.84 4.57
C TRP A 221 11.00 -0.87 3.44
N LEU A 222 12.28 -0.47 3.34
CA LEU A 222 12.81 0.32 2.22
C LEU A 222 12.62 -0.39 0.89
N ILE A 223 12.96 -1.68 0.82
CA ILE A 223 12.72 -2.47 -0.39
C ILE A 223 11.21 -2.55 -0.67
N ARG A 224 10.40 -2.79 0.37
CA ARG A 224 8.94 -2.89 0.22
C ARG A 224 8.29 -1.57 -0.25
N SER A 225 8.81 -0.41 0.16
CA SER A 225 8.28 0.89 -0.29
C SER A 225 8.59 1.16 -1.76
N LEU A 226 9.77 0.74 -2.24
CA LEU A 226 10.19 0.94 -3.63
C LEU A 226 9.49 -0.01 -4.63
N PHE A 227 9.03 -1.19 -4.18
CA PHE A 227 8.51 -2.27 -5.04
C PHE A 227 7.01 -2.52 -4.92
N SER A 228 6.21 -1.59 -4.39
CA SER A 228 4.76 -1.80 -4.23
C SER A 228 3.89 -0.85 -5.04
N ASN A 229 3.50 0.31 -4.50
CA ASN A 229 2.42 1.14 -5.06
C ASN A 229 2.65 1.57 -6.52
N TYR A 230 3.78 2.26 -6.78
CA TYR A 230 4.13 2.77 -8.11
C TYR A 230 5.35 2.06 -8.72
N TYR A 231 5.85 1.00 -8.07
CA TYR A 231 7.10 0.31 -8.42
C TYR A 231 8.25 1.28 -8.76
N ARG A 232 8.52 2.23 -7.85
CA ARG A 232 9.51 3.31 -8.06
C ARG A 232 10.91 2.80 -8.38
N ALA A 233 11.27 1.61 -7.92
CA ALA A 233 12.52 0.95 -8.30
C ALA A 233 12.72 0.84 -9.82
N LEU A 234 11.63 0.73 -10.59
CA LEU A 234 11.65 0.61 -12.05
C LEU A 234 11.90 1.94 -12.78
N ASP A 235 12.10 3.05 -12.08
CA ASP A 235 12.59 4.28 -12.69
C ASP A 235 14.07 4.16 -13.12
N TRP A 236 14.82 3.22 -12.52
CA TRP A 236 16.25 3.01 -12.79
C TRP A 236 16.66 1.54 -12.89
N LEU A 237 15.77 0.58 -12.60
CA LEU A 237 16.02 -0.86 -12.75
C LEU A 237 15.08 -1.48 -13.77
N GLU A 238 15.64 -2.22 -14.72
CA GLU A 238 14.88 -3.07 -15.61
C GLU A 238 14.78 -4.47 -15.01
N LEU A 239 13.57 -4.86 -14.59
CA LEU A 239 13.30 -6.16 -13.98
C LEU A 239 12.11 -6.82 -14.67
N SER A 240 12.17 -8.14 -14.85
CA SER A 240 11.01 -8.89 -15.31
C SER A 240 9.87 -8.84 -14.28
N TRP A 241 8.62 -8.88 -14.74
CA TRP A 241 7.43 -8.93 -13.87
C TRP A 241 7.54 -10.00 -12.76
N LYS A 242 8.04 -11.20 -13.11
CA LYS A 242 8.24 -12.30 -12.14
C LYS A 242 9.18 -11.89 -11.01
N MET A 243 10.26 -11.18 -11.32
CA MET A 243 11.23 -10.72 -10.32
C MET A 243 10.64 -9.61 -9.45
N GLN A 244 9.91 -8.67 -10.05
CA GLN A 244 9.22 -7.60 -9.32
C GLN A 244 8.27 -8.18 -8.27
N MET A 245 7.40 -9.12 -8.66
CA MET A 245 6.46 -9.79 -7.76
C MET A 245 7.19 -10.54 -6.64
N ARG A 246 8.30 -11.23 -6.95
CA ARG A 246 9.09 -11.92 -5.92
C ARG A 246 9.69 -10.96 -4.91
N ILE A 247 10.25 -9.83 -5.35
CA ILE A 247 10.84 -8.82 -4.46
C ILE A 247 9.74 -8.19 -3.58
N GLU A 248 8.60 -7.84 -4.16
CA GLU A 248 7.47 -7.27 -3.42
C GLU A 248 6.97 -8.22 -2.31
N TYR A 249 6.77 -9.50 -2.64
CA TYR A 249 6.24 -10.48 -1.69
C TYR A 249 7.29 -10.92 -0.66
N LEU A 250 8.55 -11.10 -1.07
CA LEU A 250 9.64 -11.40 -0.11
C LEU A 250 9.84 -10.23 0.84
N SER A 251 9.83 -8.99 0.36
CA SER A 251 10.04 -7.82 1.22
C SER A 251 8.93 -7.67 2.25
N VAL A 252 7.66 -7.96 1.93
CA VAL A 252 6.58 -7.92 2.93
C VAL A 252 6.71 -9.03 3.97
N ILE A 253 7.04 -10.27 3.55
CA ILE A 253 7.24 -11.39 4.48
C ILE A 253 8.42 -11.11 5.41
N LEU A 254 9.56 -10.68 4.86
CA LEU A 254 10.76 -10.33 5.63
C LEU A 254 10.48 -9.21 6.62
N THR A 255 9.72 -8.20 6.21
CA THR A 255 9.30 -7.10 7.07
C THR A 255 8.54 -7.60 8.29
N THR A 256 7.56 -8.50 8.12
CA THR A 256 6.80 -9.09 9.23
C THR A 256 7.67 -9.90 10.18
N VAL A 257 8.55 -10.75 9.63
CA VAL A 257 9.47 -11.56 10.45
C VAL A 257 10.44 -10.65 11.21
N LEU A 258 11.10 -9.71 10.54
CA LEU A 258 12.09 -8.83 11.14
C LEU A 258 11.47 -7.88 12.17
N ALA A 259 10.23 -7.41 11.96
CA ALA A 259 9.49 -6.65 12.97
C ALA A 259 9.34 -7.43 14.27
N MET A 260 8.98 -8.72 14.20
CA MET A 260 8.84 -9.57 15.37
C MET A 260 10.18 -9.75 16.10
N PHE A 261 11.27 -9.99 15.38
CA PHE A 261 12.60 -10.13 15.98
C PHE A 261 13.10 -8.83 16.60
N PHE A 262 12.85 -7.70 15.96
CA PHE A 262 13.15 -6.37 16.49
C PHE A 262 12.39 -6.11 17.80
N ILE A 263 11.07 -6.35 17.85
CA ILE A 263 10.29 -6.20 19.09
C ILE A 263 10.77 -7.20 20.17
N GLY A 264 11.08 -8.44 19.79
CA GLY A 264 11.64 -9.43 20.71
C GLY A 264 12.99 -9.01 21.31
N SER A 265 13.81 -8.27 20.56
CA SER A 265 15.08 -7.72 21.07
C SER A 265 14.90 -6.54 22.02
N LEU A 266 13.82 -5.77 21.88
CA LEU A 266 13.45 -4.68 22.79
C LEU A 266 12.85 -5.17 24.11
N PHE A 267 12.27 -6.37 24.11
CA PHE A 267 11.57 -6.98 25.25
C PHE A 267 11.96 -8.46 25.47
N PRO A 268 13.25 -8.76 25.71
CA PRO A 268 13.74 -10.14 25.77
C PRO A 268 13.07 -10.98 26.86
N GLN A 269 12.67 -10.35 27.98
CA GLN A 269 12.01 -11.03 29.11
C GLN A 269 10.58 -11.48 28.82
N ASP A 270 9.86 -10.79 27.92
CA ASP A 270 8.46 -11.11 27.60
C ASP A 270 8.35 -12.00 26.36
N PHE A 271 9.46 -12.14 25.62
CA PHE A 271 9.48 -12.83 24.35
C PHE A 271 9.74 -14.33 24.51
N LYS A 272 8.69 -15.13 24.31
CA LYS A 272 8.76 -16.58 24.47
C LYS A 272 9.47 -17.24 23.27
N LYS A 273 10.42 -18.13 23.55
CA LYS A 273 11.24 -18.81 22.53
C LYS A 273 10.43 -19.55 21.46
N TYR A 274 9.28 -20.13 21.81
CA TYR A 274 8.43 -20.82 20.84
C TYR A 274 7.79 -19.87 19.83
N VAL A 275 7.41 -18.65 20.22
CA VAL A 275 6.85 -17.64 19.30
C VAL A 275 7.91 -17.25 18.28
N LYS A 276 9.14 -16.97 18.74
CA LYS A 276 10.29 -16.69 17.87
C LYS A 276 10.51 -17.81 16.84
N THR A 277 10.53 -19.05 17.31
CA THR A 277 10.81 -20.23 16.49
C THR A 277 9.68 -20.48 15.49
N ALA A 278 8.42 -20.36 15.91
CA ALA A 278 7.26 -20.48 15.03
C ALA A 278 7.24 -19.41 13.94
N THR A 279 7.45 -18.14 14.29
CA THR A 279 7.52 -17.04 13.31
C THR A 279 8.66 -17.24 12.32
N LEU A 280 9.82 -17.74 12.77
CA LEU A 280 10.93 -18.04 11.88
C LEU A 280 10.60 -19.19 10.92
N ILE A 281 10.10 -20.32 11.43
CA ILE A 281 9.76 -21.49 10.60
C ILE A 281 8.69 -21.12 9.57
N LEU A 282 7.59 -20.49 10.00
CA LEU A 282 6.52 -20.08 9.10
C LEU A 282 6.97 -19.03 8.10
N GLY A 283 7.71 -18.01 8.57
CA GLY A 283 8.28 -16.98 7.70
C GLY A 283 9.23 -17.56 6.64
N SER A 284 10.12 -18.47 7.04
CA SER A 284 11.00 -19.17 6.11
C SER A 284 10.21 -20.03 5.11
N ALA A 285 9.16 -20.73 5.55
CA ALA A 285 8.30 -21.50 4.66
C ALA A 285 7.62 -20.62 3.60
N PHE A 286 7.12 -19.43 3.99
CA PHE A 286 6.57 -18.46 3.03
C PHE A 286 7.62 -17.88 2.09
N CYS A 287 8.84 -17.58 2.57
CA CYS A 287 9.91 -17.13 1.69
C CYS A 287 10.28 -18.21 0.65
N ILE A 288 10.38 -19.47 1.07
CA ILE A 288 10.66 -20.60 0.18
C ILE A 288 9.53 -20.75 -0.84
N SER A 289 8.27 -20.64 -0.41
CA SER A 289 7.13 -20.76 -1.32
C SER A 289 7.15 -19.69 -2.42
N VAL A 290 7.49 -18.44 -2.10
CA VAL A 290 7.63 -17.35 -3.10
C VAL A 290 8.78 -17.59 -4.09
N LEU A 291 9.89 -18.19 -3.62
CA LEU A 291 11.05 -18.47 -4.46
C LEU A 291 10.82 -19.64 -5.42
N VAL A 292 10.12 -20.69 -4.95
CA VAL A 292 9.92 -21.94 -5.70
C VAL A 292 8.67 -21.89 -6.57
N LEU A 293 7.56 -21.36 -6.05
CA LEU A 293 6.28 -21.41 -6.75
C LEU A 293 6.17 -20.34 -7.85
N PRO A 294 5.33 -20.58 -8.88
CA PRO A 294 4.96 -19.55 -9.85
C PRO A 294 4.15 -18.42 -9.20
N PRO A 295 4.25 -17.16 -9.68
CA PRO A 295 3.46 -16.03 -9.18
C PRO A 295 1.97 -16.30 -9.03
N GLY A 296 1.31 -16.89 -10.04
CA GLY A 296 -0.12 -17.19 -9.94
C GLY A 296 -0.50 -18.08 -8.75
N VAL A 297 0.40 -18.98 -8.33
CA VAL A 297 0.13 -19.90 -7.20
C VAL A 297 0.30 -19.19 -5.87
N PHE A 298 1.44 -18.53 -5.62
CA PHE A 298 1.67 -17.93 -4.29
C PHE A 298 0.77 -16.71 -4.03
N ILE A 299 0.34 -15.99 -5.06
CA ILE A 299 -0.63 -14.89 -4.93
C ILE A 299 -2.00 -15.44 -4.50
N THR A 300 -2.41 -16.59 -5.06
CA THR A 300 -3.68 -17.24 -4.70
C THR A 300 -3.76 -17.60 -3.21
N TYR A 301 -2.62 -18.00 -2.61
CA TYR A 301 -2.53 -18.35 -1.18
C TYR A 301 -2.15 -17.18 -0.27
N LEU A 302 -2.15 -15.94 -0.77
CA LEU A 302 -1.79 -14.75 0.00
C LEU A 302 -2.64 -14.55 1.26
N TRP A 303 -3.90 -15.01 1.26
CA TRP A 303 -4.78 -14.93 2.44
C TRP A 303 -4.23 -15.72 3.64
N ILE A 304 -3.52 -16.83 3.42
CA ILE A 304 -2.86 -17.61 4.48
C ILE A 304 -1.75 -16.77 5.11
N TYR A 305 -0.98 -16.07 4.28
CA TYR A 305 0.03 -15.13 4.74
C TYR A 305 -0.58 -13.96 5.52
N LEU A 306 -1.70 -13.40 5.05
CA LEU A 306 -2.40 -12.31 5.76
C LEU A 306 -2.89 -12.74 7.15
N ALA A 307 -3.37 -13.97 7.29
CA ALA A 307 -3.74 -14.53 8.59
C ALA A 307 -2.50 -14.65 9.51
N PHE A 308 -1.40 -15.17 9.00
CA PHE A 308 -0.13 -15.23 9.71
C PHE A 308 0.37 -13.84 10.15
N SER A 309 0.40 -12.86 9.25
CA SER A 309 0.85 -11.50 9.57
C SER A 309 -0.04 -10.83 10.62
N SER A 310 -1.35 -11.09 10.57
CA SER A 310 -2.31 -10.57 11.56
C SER A 310 -2.06 -11.17 12.95
N LEU A 311 -1.75 -12.46 13.05
CA LEU A 311 -1.39 -13.11 14.31
C LEU A 311 -0.07 -12.53 14.89
N VAL A 312 0.92 -12.26 14.04
CA VAL A 312 2.16 -11.60 14.46
C VAL A 312 1.88 -10.19 14.97
N LEU A 313 1.05 -9.41 14.29
CA LEU A 313 0.67 -8.07 14.70
C LEU A 313 -0.04 -8.08 16.07
N LEU A 314 -1.00 -8.99 16.28
CA LEU A 314 -1.68 -9.17 17.57
C LEU A 314 -0.69 -9.57 18.68
N ASN A 315 0.29 -10.41 18.39
CA ASN A 315 1.32 -10.77 19.35
C ASN A 315 2.19 -9.57 19.74
N VAL A 316 2.62 -8.77 18.77
CA VAL A 316 3.38 -7.54 19.00
C VAL A 316 2.58 -6.59 19.90
N LEU A 317 1.32 -6.34 19.56
CA LEU A 317 0.40 -5.51 20.37
C LEU A 317 0.29 -6.02 21.81
N PHE A 318 0.09 -7.32 22.00
CA PHE A 318 -0.01 -7.94 23.32
C PHE A 318 1.26 -7.74 24.16
N LEU A 319 2.46 -7.96 23.58
CA LEU A 319 3.73 -7.81 24.27
C LEU A 319 3.95 -6.38 24.77
N ILE A 320 3.54 -5.39 23.98
CA ILE A 320 3.74 -3.99 24.31
C ILE A 320 2.74 -3.53 25.36
N MET A 321 1.46 -3.95 25.26
CA MET A 321 0.49 -3.69 26.33
C MET A 321 0.98 -4.25 27.66
N LYS A 322 1.49 -5.48 27.66
CA LYS A 322 2.10 -6.08 28.85
C LYS A 322 3.29 -5.27 29.36
N ALA A 323 4.17 -4.81 28.48
CA ALA A 323 5.33 -4.01 28.87
C ALA A 323 4.97 -2.61 29.40
N PHE A 324 3.87 -2.02 28.91
CA PHE A 324 3.31 -0.78 29.42
C PHE A 324 2.72 -0.95 30.82
N LEU A 325 1.88 -1.98 31.01
CA LEU A 325 1.29 -2.30 32.32
C LEU A 325 2.36 -2.59 33.39
N ASN A 326 3.50 -3.16 32.97
CA ASN A 326 4.64 -3.42 33.86
C ASN A 326 5.57 -2.22 34.07
N ASN A 327 5.16 -0.99 33.72
CA ASN A 327 5.87 0.28 33.94
C ASN A 327 7.35 0.28 33.50
N ARG A 328 7.70 -0.44 32.43
CA ARG A 328 9.09 -0.49 31.97
C ARG A 328 9.52 0.87 31.45
N GLY A 329 10.65 1.39 31.93
CA GLY A 329 11.18 2.70 31.56
C GLY A 329 11.18 2.95 30.05
N GLY A 330 10.64 4.11 29.62
CA GLY A 330 10.58 4.51 28.21
C GLY A 330 9.52 3.78 27.37
N SER A 331 8.65 2.95 27.96
CA SER A 331 7.60 2.22 27.23
C SER A 331 6.47 3.10 26.70
N THR A 332 6.20 4.27 27.29
CA THR A 332 5.07 5.14 26.90
C THR A 332 5.17 5.65 25.46
N ILE A 333 6.34 6.19 25.06
CA ILE A 333 6.54 6.70 23.70
C ILE A 333 6.43 5.54 22.71
N MET A 334 7.01 4.39 23.05
CA MET A 334 6.98 3.20 22.19
C MET A 334 5.56 2.62 22.06
N LEU A 335 4.74 2.67 23.12
CA LEU A 335 3.33 2.33 23.06
C LEU A 335 2.59 3.27 22.10
N ILE A 336 2.79 4.59 22.22
CA ILE A 336 2.16 5.58 21.33
C ILE A 336 2.57 5.32 19.88
N THR A 337 3.86 5.09 19.61
CA THR A 337 4.35 4.77 18.27
C THR A 337 3.68 3.53 17.69
N ILE A 338 3.47 2.50 18.50
CA ILE A 338 2.94 1.22 17.99
C ILE A 338 1.41 1.27 17.88
N LEU A 339 0.72 2.05 18.72
CA LEU A 339 -0.69 2.38 18.52
C LEU A 339 -0.88 3.15 17.20
N LEU A 340 -0.05 4.18 16.95
CA LEU A 340 -0.05 4.91 15.68
C LEU A 340 0.23 3.95 14.51
N GLY A 341 1.24 3.08 14.64
CA GLY A 341 1.55 2.07 13.64
C GLY A 341 0.36 1.14 13.38
N SER A 342 -0.33 0.69 14.42
CA SER A 342 -1.50 -0.19 14.31
C SER A 342 -2.66 0.52 13.59
N ILE A 343 -2.84 1.82 13.81
CA ILE A 343 -3.81 2.63 13.07
C ILE A 343 -3.40 2.73 11.59
N THR A 344 -2.13 3.01 11.31
CA THR A 344 -1.61 3.07 9.93
C THR A 344 -1.74 1.73 9.20
N PHE A 345 -1.35 0.62 9.83
CA PHE A 345 -1.52 -0.73 9.28
C PHE A 345 -3.00 -1.09 9.13
N GLY A 346 -3.84 -0.75 10.10
CA GLY A 346 -5.29 -0.94 10.01
C GLY A 346 -5.88 -0.20 8.80
N TYR A 347 -5.47 1.05 8.57
CA TYR A 347 -5.85 1.81 7.38
C TYR A 347 -5.43 1.10 6.09
N VAL A 348 -4.21 0.56 6.03
CA VAL A 348 -3.73 -0.21 4.86
C VAL A 348 -4.53 -1.50 4.66
N ILE A 349 -4.86 -2.23 5.73
CA ILE A 349 -5.65 -3.47 5.63
C ILE A 349 -7.08 -3.17 5.18
N ILE A 350 -7.72 -2.14 5.75
CA ILE A 350 -9.09 -1.75 5.40
C ILE A 350 -9.18 -1.30 3.93
N THR A 351 -8.18 -0.53 3.45
CA THR A 351 -8.11 -0.13 2.04
C THR A 351 -7.82 -1.32 1.12
N TYR A 352 -6.95 -2.24 1.53
CA TYR A 352 -6.68 -3.49 0.80
C TYR A 352 -7.92 -4.40 0.70
N LEU A 353 -8.76 -4.44 1.75
CA LEU A 353 -10.03 -5.18 1.74
C LEU A 353 -11.10 -4.52 0.84
N GLY A 354 -10.85 -3.30 0.34
CA GLY A 354 -11.73 -2.60 -0.61
C GLY A 354 -12.76 -1.68 0.02
N PHE A 355 -12.70 -1.40 1.33
CA PHE A 355 -13.66 -0.49 1.99
C PHE A 355 -13.42 0.99 1.68
N TYR A 356 -12.16 1.38 1.43
CA TYR A 356 -11.76 2.74 1.11
C TYR A 356 -10.64 2.72 0.07
N GLU A 357 -10.53 3.80 -0.71
CA GLU A 357 -9.38 4.02 -1.58
C GLU A 357 -8.16 4.48 -0.78
N ILE A 358 -6.99 3.98 -1.17
CA ILE A 358 -5.74 4.38 -0.54
C ILE A 358 -5.33 5.78 -0.99
N ASN A 359 -5.24 6.71 -0.04
CA ASN A 359 -4.64 8.01 -0.27
C ASN A 359 -3.13 7.87 -0.03
N LEU A 360 -2.37 7.92 -1.12
CA LEU A 360 -0.94 7.65 -1.11
C LEU A 360 -0.13 8.73 -0.37
N MET A 361 -0.65 9.96 -0.28
CA MET A 361 -0.04 11.02 0.53
C MET A 361 -0.21 10.70 2.03
N VAL A 362 -1.42 10.37 2.47
CA VAL A 362 -1.70 9.98 3.86
C VAL A 362 -0.89 8.74 4.23
N TYR A 363 -0.82 7.75 3.34
CA TYR A 363 0.01 6.56 3.49
C TYR A 363 1.48 6.93 3.75
N ASN A 364 2.10 7.69 2.85
CA ASN A 364 3.52 8.03 2.96
C ASN A 364 3.83 8.88 4.19
N VAL A 365 3.04 9.91 4.48
CA VAL A 365 3.24 10.78 5.65
C VAL A 365 3.09 9.99 6.94
N SER A 366 2.09 9.11 7.02
CA SER A 366 1.88 8.25 8.19
C SER A 366 3.07 7.33 8.44
N PHE A 367 3.62 6.70 7.39
CA PHE A 367 4.80 5.85 7.52
C PHE A 367 6.07 6.64 7.86
N ILE A 368 6.28 7.84 7.30
CA ILE A 368 7.41 8.70 7.66
C ILE A 368 7.36 9.04 9.16
N ILE A 369 6.20 9.51 9.65
CA ILE A 369 6.00 9.83 11.07
C ILE A 369 6.24 8.60 11.93
N LEU A 370 5.66 7.45 11.55
CA LEU A 370 5.80 6.19 12.27
C LEU A 370 7.28 5.78 12.43
N TRP A 371 8.04 5.81 11.34
CA TRP A 371 9.44 5.37 11.34
C TRP A 371 10.35 6.32 12.11
N VAL A 372 10.14 7.64 12.00
CA VAL A 372 10.86 8.63 12.79
C VAL A 372 10.54 8.47 14.28
N MET A 373 9.26 8.33 14.63
CA MET A 373 8.85 8.08 16.02
C MET A 373 9.40 6.75 16.55
N LEU A 374 9.47 5.71 15.72
CA LEU A 374 10.04 4.43 16.12
C LEU A 374 11.52 4.57 16.45
N ALA A 375 12.30 5.22 15.58
CA ALA A 375 13.73 5.48 15.84
C ALA A 375 13.95 6.32 17.11
N ALA A 376 13.13 7.34 17.33
CA ALA A 376 13.17 8.16 18.55
C ALA A 376 12.79 7.34 19.80
N SER A 377 11.75 6.51 19.72
CA SER A 377 11.27 5.70 20.84
C SER A 377 12.33 4.68 21.31
N VAL A 378 13.05 4.05 20.37
CA VAL A 378 14.18 3.16 20.66
C VAL A 378 15.28 3.92 21.38
N SER A 379 15.68 5.08 20.84
CA SER A 379 16.76 5.90 21.41
C SER A 379 16.45 6.34 22.83
N VAL A 380 15.23 6.83 23.09
CA VAL A 380 14.79 7.22 24.44
C VAL A 380 14.75 6.02 25.38
N ARG A 381 14.23 4.88 24.94
CA ARG A 381 14.16 3.68 25.78
C ARG A 381 15.54 3.19 26.19
N LEU A 382 16.46 3.02 25.24
CA LEU A 382 17.81 2.55 25.52
C LEU A 382 18.54 3.51 26.46
N SER A 383 18.43 4.83 26.24
CA SER A 383 19.02 5.83 27.14
C SER A 383 18.49 5.76 28.58
N LYS A 384 17.21 5.42 28.78
CA LYS A 384 16.61 5.23 30.11
C LYS A 384 17.08 3.93 30.76
N ILE A 385 17.26 2.86 29.98
CA ILE A 385 17.81 1.60 30.48
C ILE A 385 19.25 1.83 30.97
N ASP A 386 20.08 2.49 30.16
CA ASP A 386 21.48 2.79 30.50
C ASP A 386 21.58 3.63 31.81
N ARG A 387 20.75 4.67 31.94
CA ARG A 387 20.70 5.50 33.16
C ARG A 387 20.27 4.72 34.41
N LEU A 388 19.30 3.81 34.28
CA LEU A 388 18.83 3.00 35.40
C LEU A 388 19.88 1.97 35.84
N SER A 389 20.66 1.42 34.90
CA SER A 389 21.81 0.58 35.26
C SER A 389 22.88 1.39 35.99
N GLU A 390 23.26 2.57 35.49
CA GLU A 390 24.26 3.43 36.14
C GLU A 390 23.85 3.82 37.57
N THR A 391 22.60 4.26 37.79
CA THR A 391 22.14 4.62 39.14
C THR A 391 22.12 3.43 40.09
N SER A 392 21.79 2.23 39.61
CA SER A 392 21.79 1.00 40.42
C SER A 392 23.20 0.58 40.88
N VAL A 393 24.22 0.79 40.03
CA VAL A 393 25.62 0.52 40.38
C VAL A 393 26.09 1.51 41.44
N LEU A 394 25.82 2.81 41.25
CA LEU A 394 26.19 3.85 42.22
C LEU A 394 25.52 3.66 43.59
N THR A 395 24.28 3.16 43.63
CA THR A 395 23.61 2.85 44.90
C THR A 395 24.23 1.63 45.57
N MET A 396 24.58 0.57 44.83
CA MET A 396 25.25 -0.60 45.40
C MET A 396 26.62 -0.26 45.98
N GLU A 397 27.45 0.53 45.28
CA GLU A 397 28.75 0.98 45.78
C GLU A 397 28.63 1.84 47.04
N HIS A 398 27.59 2.68 47.13
CA HIS A 398 27.35 3.51 48.30
C HIS A 398 26.88 2.71 49.53
N PHE A 399 26.10 1.64 49.32
CA PHE A 399 25.60 0.79 50.41
C PHE A 399 26.60 -0.30 50.85
N PHE A 400 27.51 -0.72 49.98
CA PHE A 400 28.54 -1.74 50.29
C PHE A 400 29.96 -1.26 49.96
N PRO A 401 30.45 -0.19 50.61
CA PRO A 401 31.83 0.26 50.39
C PRO A 401 32.81 -0.81 50.93
N GLY A 402 33.40 -1.62 50.04
CA GLY A 402 34.51 -2.52 50.38
C GLY A 402 34.35 -4.02 50.07
N THR A 403 33.35 -4.45 49.28
CA THR A 403 33.16 -5.89 48.96
C THR A 403 33.94 -6.41 47.75
N HIS A 404 34.76 -5.59 47.09
CA HIS A 404 35.73 -6.05 46.09
C HIS A 404 37.16 -6.00 46.66
N LYS A 405 37.59 -7.12 47.23
CA LYS A 405 39.00 -7.47 47.42
C LYS A 405 39.24 -8.90 46.99
#